data_AF-T2SBT0-F1
#
_entry.id   AF-T2SBT0-F1
#
_cell.length_a   1.000
_cell.length_b   1.000
_cell.length_c   1.000
_cell.angle_alpha   90.00
_cell.angle_beta   90.00
_cell.angle_gamma   90.00
#
_symmetry.space_group_name_H-M   'P 1'
#
loop_
_entity.id
_entity.type
_entity.pdbx_description
1 polymer ?
#
loop_
_entity_poly.entity_id
_entity_poly.type
_entity_poly.pdbx_seq_one_letter_code
_entity_poly.pdbx_strand_id
1 'polypeptide(L)'
;MKFKRQGELDFFIHKNALGFLKEQLDLYLFEYLFKEISVFTKERLDEINTIKEVALEVIVLVSEFENELCKIWNKPRFVMNSHFIVSLDKLKAKNYDLNKIKNHPNYPKQVKEWQDLNLKTTDNLLENEFLPLDTIYFKDLEEEIKNQFSENEINGTLIKSENYQALNSLKNRYKEAMDCIYIDPPFNTGSDFAYIDRFQDSTWLSLMHNRLELAYSFLSSQGSFYLHLDNNANYLGRILLNDIFGKENFRNEIIWCYAGGGIPKKNYQTNTIPCCCIQGLKNIFLMDQCDHIRKQVQAEEVMVACMT
;
A
#
# COMPACT_ATOMS: atom_id res chain seq x y z
N MET A 1 23.69 -0.59 16.07
CA MET A 1 22.49 -0.82 16.90
C MET A 1 21.47 -1.59 16.07
N LYS A 2 21.14 -2.84 16.45
CA LYS A 2 20.00 -3.55 15.87
C LYS A 2 18.74 -2.91 16.45
N PHE A 3 17.93 -2.26 15.61
CA PHE A 3 16.58 -1.83 16.01
C PHE A 3 15.81 -3.10 16.40
N LYS A 4 15.63 -3.33 17.71
CA LYS A 4 14.67 -4.32 18.19
C LYS A 4 13.28 -3.83 17.77
N ARG A 5 12.41 -4.76 17.32
CA ARG A 5 10.98 -4.48 17.14
C ARG A 5 10.47 -3.79 18.40
N GLN A 6 10.15 -2.51 18.28
CA GLN A 6 9.50 -1.74 19.33
C GLN A 6 8.04 -2.22 19.36
N GLY A 7 7.53 -2.48 20.57
CA GLY A 7 6.29 -3.21 20.81
C GLY A 7 5.03 -2.55 20.26
N GLU A 8 3.90 -3.25 20.46
CA GLU A 8 2.50 -2.99 20.10
C GLU A 8 1.98 -1.57 20.46
N LEU A 9 2.59 -0.52 19.91
CA LEU A 9 2.05 0.83 19.90
C LEU A 9 1.55 1.08 18.48
N ASP A 10 0.24 1.26 18.34
CA ASP A 10 -0.34 1.73 17.09
C ASP A 10 0.29 3.08 16.75
N PHE A 11 1.09 3.12 15.69
CA PHE A 11 1.83 4.29 15.24
C PHE A 11 0.91 5.26 14.49
N PHE A 12 -0.03 5.87 15.21
CA PHE A 12 -0.76 7.02 14.68
C PHE A 12 0.05 8.28 14.90
N ILE A 13 0.48 8.90 13.80
CA ILE A 13 1.07 10.24 13.83
C ILE A 13 -0.03 11.21 13.39
N HIS A 14 -0.39 12.16 14.26
CA HIS A 14 -1.54 13.01 14.01
C HIS A 14 -1.16 14.23 13.16
N LYS A 15 -1.72 14.32 11.94
CA LYS A 15 -1.40 15.39 10.96
C LYS A 15 -1.66 16.82 11.46
N ASN A 16 -2.60 17.00 12.40
CA ASN A 16 -2.95 18.31 13.01
C ASN A 16 -3.26 18.19 14.52
N ALA A 17 -2.28 17.75 15.31
CA ALA A 17 -2.49 17.49 16.74
C ALA A 17 -2.99 18.73 17.50
N LEU A 18 -2.52 19.92 17.10
CA LEU A 18 -2.87 21.19 17.73
C LEU A 18 -4.36 21.50 17.63
N GLY A 19 -4.93 21.39 16.42
CA GLY A 19 -6.36 21.63 16.22
C GLY A 19 -7.21 20.62 16.96
N PHE A 20 -6.88 19.33 16.82
CA PHE A 20 -7.61 18.24 17.46
C PHE A 20 -7.63 18.37 18.99
N LEU A 21 -6.47 18.53 19.62
CA LEU A 21 -6.38 18.60 21.08
C LEU A 21 -7.03 19.87 21.64
N LYS A 22 -7.01 20.99 20.91
CA LYS A 22 -7.77 22.20 21.28
C LYS A 22 -9.27 21.96 21.30
N GLU A 23 -9.79 21.30 20.27
CA GLU A 23 -11.21 20.93 20.20
C GLU A 23 -11.58 19.96 21.34
N GLN A 24 -10.74 18.96 21.62
CA GLN A 24 -10.96 18.04 22.74
C GLN A 24 -10.94 18.76 24.09
N LEU A 25 -10.05 19.73 24.28
CA LEU A 25 -10.02 20.57 25.48
C LEU A 25 -11.31 21.38 25.61
N ASP A 26 -11.78 22.00 24.53
CA ASP A 26 -13.01 22.80 24.58
C ASP A 26 -14.24 21.92 24.88
N LEU A 27 -14.33 20.72 24.31
CA LEU A 27 -15.38 19.73 24.63
C LEU A 27 -15.33 19.28 26.09
N TYR A 28 -14.12 18.97 26.59
CA TYR A 28 -13.92 18.58 27.98
C TYR A 28 -14.33 19.69 28.95
N LEU A 29 -13.90 20.94 28.68
CA LEU A 29 -14.25 22.09 29.52
C LEU A 29 -15.75 22.35 29.48
N PHE A 30 -16.40 22.21 28.33
CA PHE A 30 -17.86 22.29 28.21
C PHE A 30 -18.55 21.22 29.06
N GLU A 31 -18.17 19.94 28.91
CA GLU A 31 -18.74 18.87 29.73
C GLU A 31 -18.53 19.15 31.23
N TYR A 32 -17.31 19.54 31.61
CA TYR A 32 -16.96 19.84 33.00
C TYR A 32 -17.78 20.99 33.60
N LEU A 33 -18.06 22.04 32.81
CA LEU A 33 -18.88 23.18 33.21
C LEU A 33 -20.36 22.80 33.38
N PHE A 34 -20.89 21.95 32.51
CA PHE A 34 -22.34 21.68 32.43
C PHE A 34 -22.77 20.32 33.02
N LYS A 35 -21.85 19.54 33.61
CA LYS A 35 -22.13 18.21 34.18
C LYS A 35 -23.14 18.23 35.34
N GLU A 36 -23.20 19.32 36.10
CA GLU A 36 -24.15 19.55 37.18
C GLU A 36 -24.69 20.98 37.11
N ILE A 37 -25.89 21.24 37.65
CA ILE A 37 -26.44 22.60 37.84
C ILE A 37 -25.50 23.33 38.80
N SER A 38 -24.46 23.96 38.26
CA SER A 38 -23.38 24.54 39.02
C SER A 38 -23.57 26.06 39.10
N VAL A 39 -23.38 26.60 40.30
CA VAL A 39 -23.35 28.04 40.50
C VAL A 39 -22.02 28.54 39.93
N PHE A 40 -22.07 29.42 38.93
CA PHE A 40 -20.89 30.03 38.31
C PHE A 40 -20.31 31.10 39.23
N THR A 41 -19.48 30.69 40.19
CA THR A 41 -18.71 31.61 41.03
C THR A 41 -17.48 32.14 40.28
N LYS A 42 -17.02 33.34 40.64
CA LYS A 42 -15.81 33.94 40.05
C LYS A 42 -14.57 33.06 40.26
N GLU A 43 -14.41 32.52 41.47
CA GLU A 43 -13.29 31.64 41.83
C GLU A 43 -13.20 30.42 40.91
N ARG A 44 -14.34 29.77 40.63
CA ARG A 44 -14.40 28.61 39.74
C ARG A 44 -14.11 28.97 38.27
N LEU A 45 -14.51 30.17 37.83
CA LEU A 45 -14.16 30.66 36.50
C LEU A 45 -12.65 30.92 36.37
N ASP A 46 -12.04 31.51 37.40
CA ASP A 46 -10.61 31.78 37.44
C ASP A 46 -9.78 30.47 37.46
N GLU A 47 -10.23 29.45 38.20
CA GLU A 47 -9.64 28.11 38.18
C GLU A 47 -9.69 27.46 36.79
N ILE A 48 -10.83 27.53 36.11
CA ILE A 48 -11.00 26.95 34.77
C ILE A 48 -10.13 27.67 33.74
N ASN A 49 -10.01 28.99 33.82
CA ASN A 49 -9.10 29.74 32.97
C ASN A 49 -7.65 29.31 33.20
N THR A 50 -7.25 29.11 34.46
CA THR A 50 -5.91 28.62 34.80
C THR A 50 -5.64 27.24 34.21
N ILE A 51 -6.60 26.30 34.34
CA ILE A 51 -6.49 24.97 33.74
C ILE A 51 -6.38 25.07 32.22
N LYS A 52 -7.21 25.91 31.59
CA LYS A 52 -7.20 26.11 30.13
C LYS A 52 -5.85 26.64 29.65
N GLU A 53 -5.26 27.60 30.35
CA GLU A 53 -3.94 28.15 30.02
C GLU A 53 -2.86 27.07 30.07
N VAL A 54 -2.76 26.33 31.16
CA VAL A 54 -1.76 25.24 31.32
C VAL A 54 -1.98 24.14 30.28
N ALA A 55 -3.24 23.74 30.05
CA ALA A 55 -3.56 22.72 29.06
C ALA A 55 -3.16 23.17 27.65
N LEU A 56 -3.38 24.43 27.29
CA LEU A 56 -2.98 24.98 25.99
C LEU A 56 -1.46 24.96 25.79
N GLU A 57 -0.67 25.26 26.83
CA GLU A 57 0.79 25.16 26.76
C GLU A 57 1.25 23.71 26.52
N VAL A 58 0.68 22.75 27.25
CA VAL A 58 0.98 21.32 27.06
C VAL A 58 0.58 20.86 25.67
N ILE A 59 -0.59 21.27 25.18
CA ILE A 59 -1.08 20.94 23.84
C ILE A 59 -0.12 21.45 22.77
N VAL A 60 0.39 22.68 22.90
CA VAL A 60 1.38 23.23 21.96
C VAL A 60 2.64 22.36 21.94
N LEU A 61 3.19 22.02 23.11
CA LEU A 61 4.37 21.18 23.21
C LEU A 61 4.18 19.80 22.57
N VAL A 62 3.07 19.12 22.87
CA VAL A 62 2.73 17.81 22.28
C VAL A 62 2.58 17.93 20.77
N SER A 63 1.96 19.01 20.29
CA SER A 63 1.75 19.24 18.87
C SER A 63 3.05 19.50 18.11
N GLU A 64 3.99 20.21 18.72
CA GLU A 64 5.34 20.41 18.16
C GLU A 64 6.07 19.07 18.01
N PHE A 65 5.99 18.20 19.01
CA PHE A 65 6.56 16.86 18.93
C PHE A 65 5.94 16.02 17.81
N GLU A 66 4.61 16.00 17.70
CA GLU A 66 3.89 15.32 16.61
C GLU A 66 4.27 15.88 15.23
N ASN A 67 4.46 17.19 15.11
CA ASN A 67 4.93 17.81 13.87
C ASN A 67 6.33 17.34 13.49
N GLU A 68 7.24 17.17 14.45
CA GLU A 68 8.58 16.61 14.20
C GLU A 68 8.49 15.13 13.78
N LEU A 69 7.64 14.33 14.41
CA LEU A 69 7.38 12.96 13.97
C LEU A 69 6.83 12.91 12.54
N CYS A 70 5.88 13.79 12.19
CA CYS A 70 5.38 13.92 10.82
C CYS A 70 6.49 14.24 9.81
N LYS A 71 7.41 15.15 10.16
CA LYS A 71 8.56 15.51 9.31
C LYS A 71 9.52 14.34 9.12
N ILE A 72 9.82 13.62 10.21
CA ILE A 72 10.68 12.43 10.16
C ILE A 72 10.04 11.35 9.31
N TRP A 73 8.73 11.13 9.48
CA TRP A 73 7.98 10.15 8.72
C TRP A 73 7.97 10.50 7.22
N ASN A 74 7.71 11.76 6.85
CA ASN A 74 7.64 12.17 5.45
C ASN A 74 9.01 12.46 4.81
N LYS A 75 10.13 12.18 5.50
CA LYS A 75 11.46 12.42 4.97
C LYS A 75 11.70 11.57 3.71
N PRO A 76 12.15 12.16 2.59
CA PRO A 76 12.45 11.40 1.38
C PRO A 76 13.42 10.25 1.66
N ARG A 77 13.07 9.05 1.19
CA ARG A 77 13.93 7.88 1.29
C ARG A 77 14.90 7.86 0.12
N PHE A 78 16.14 7.47 0.41
CA PHE A 78 17.15 7.27 -0.63
C PHE A 78 17.03 5.86 -1.21
N VAL A 79 17.23 5.76 -2.53
CA VAL A 79 17.35 4.46 -3.19
C VAL A 79 18.64 3.80 -2.72
N MET A 80 18.51 2.70 -1.99
CA MET A 80 19.67 1.95 -1.48
C MET A 80 20.30 1.09 -2.56
N ASN A 81 19.47 0.48 -3.39
CA ASN A 81 19.86 -0.47 -4.42
C ASN A 81 18.98 -0.29 -5.66
N SER A 82 19.57 -0.42 -6.83
CA SER A 82 18.88 -0.48 -8.13
C SER A 82 19.53 -1.56 -8.97
N HIS A 83 18.70 -2.32 -9.68
CA HIS A 83 19.11 -3.47 -10.50
C HIS A 83 18.24 -3.51 -11.76
N PHE A 84 18.76 -4.12 -12.81
CA PHE A 84 18.03 -4.34 -14.05
C PHE A 84 17.61 -5.81 -14.11
N ILE A 85 16.35 -6.07 -14.44
CA ILE A 85 15.83 -7.43 -14.61
C ILE A 85 15.40 -7.58 -16.06
N VAL A 86 15.92 -8.60 -16.73
CA VAL A 86 15.66 -8.84 -18.15
C VAL A 86 15.50 -10.32 -18.42
N SER A 87 14.51 -10.70 -19.23
CA SER A 87 14.32 -12.10 -19.61
C SER A 87 15.37 -12.58 -20.61
N LEU A 88 15.72 -13.87 -20.55
CA LEU A 88 16.79 -14.43 -21.38
C LEU A 88 16.49 -14.34 -22.89
N ASP A 89 15.23 -14.45 -23.31
CA ASP A 89 14.78 -14.26 -24.69
C ASP A 89 15.08 -12.85 -25.22
N LYS A 90 14.85 -11.82 -24.41
CA LYS A 90 15.16 -10.43 -24.78
C LYS A 90 16.67 -10.23 -24.98
N LEU A 91 17.50 -10.87 -24.16
CA LEU A 91 18.95 -10.85 -24.33
C LEU A 91 19.39 -11.58 -25.60
N LYS A 92 18.82 -12.76 -25.89
CA LYS A 92 19.09 -13.50 -27.13
C LYS A 92 18.70 -12.70 -28.36
N ALA A 93 17.56 -12.02 -28.33
CA ALA A 93 17.08 -11.18 -29.43
C ALA A 93 18.05 -10.02 -29.74
N LYS A 94 18.82 -9.56 -28.75
CA LYS A 94 19.89 -8.57 -28.90
C LYS A 94 21.25 -9.17 -29.28
N ASN A 95 21.31 -10.48 -29.57
CA ASN A 95 22.55 -11.25 -29.80
C ASN A 95 23.56 -11.15 -28.65
N TYR A 96 23.07 -11.03 -27.40
CA TYR A 96 23.93 -10.99 -26.22
C TYR A 96 24.53 -12.37 -25.94
N ASP A 97 25.84 -12.42 -25.62
CA ASP A 97 26.53 -13.69 -25.32
C ASP A 97 26.18 -14.21 -23.91
N LEU A 98 25.21 -15.14 -23.87
CA LEU A 98 24.77 -15.77 -22.63
C LEU A 98 25.84 -16.64 -21.94
N ASN A 99 26.93 -16.99 -22.63
CA ASN A 99 28.03 -17.73 -21.99
C ASN A 99 28.73 -16.90 -20.92
N LYS A 100 28.76 -15.56 -21.06
CA LYS A 100 29.27 -14.65 -20.02
C LYS A 100 28.53 -14.83 -18.70
N ILE A 101 27.20 -14.97 -18.77
CA ILE A 101 26.35 -15.18 -17.61
C ILE A 101 26.56 -16.59 -17.04
N LYS A 102 26.53 -17.62 -17.89
CA LYS A 102 26.66 -19.03 -17.47
C LYS A 102 27.99 -19.33 -16.80
N ASN A 103 29.07 -18.73 -17.27
CA ASN A 103 30.43 -18.94 -16.76
C ASN A 103 30.77 -18.02 -15.58
N HIS A 104 29.89 -17.09 -15.22
CA HIS A 104 30.13 -16.15 -14.13
C HIS A 104 30.09 -16.86 -12.76
N PRO A 105 31.01 -16.54 -11.82
CA PRO A 105 31.08 -17.21 -10.52
C PRO A 105 29.80 -17.12 -9.68
N ASN A 106 28.97 -16.10 -9.88
CA ASN A 106 27.69 -15.93 -9.17
C ASN A 106 26.49 -16.59 -9.87
N TYR A 107 26.65 -17.22 -11.03
CA TYR A 107 25.55 -17.88 -11.74
C TYR A 107 24.75 -18.88 -10.88
N PRO A 108 25.36 -19.70 -9.99
CA PRO A 108 24.59 -20.57 -9.10
C PRO A 108 23.61 -19.84 -8.17
N LYS A 109 23.86 -18.56 -7.84
CA LYS A 109 22.94 -17.74 -7.03
C LYS A 109 21.67 -17.40 -7.81
N GLN A 110 21.80 -17.05 -9.09
CA GLN A 110 20.67 -16.83 -10.00
C GLN A 110 19.83 -18.10 -10.15
N VAL A 111 20.48 -19.26 -10.29
CA VAL A 111 19.77 -20.55 -10.38
C VAL A 111 18.97 -20.83 -9.10
N LYS A 112 19.57 -20.54 -7.94
CA LYS A 112 18.89 -20.69 -6.65
C LYS A 112 17.67 -19.75 -6.54
N GLU A 113 17.79 -18.49 -6.97
CA GLU A 113 16.65 -17.56 -7.00
C GLU A 113 15.49 -18.11 -7.84
N TRP A 114 15.76 -18.63 -9.04
CA TRP A 114 14.72 -19.24 -9.87
C TRP A 114 14.04 -20.43 -9.20
N GLN A 115 14.79 -21.25 -8.47
CA GLN A 115 14.25 -22.37 -7.69
C GLN A 115 13.39 -21.88 -6.52
N ASP A 116 13.86 -20.88 -5.78
CA ASP A 116 13.15 -20.28 -4.65
C ASP A 116 11.82 -19.64 -5.11
N LEU A 117 11.80 -19.06 -6.32
CA LEU A 117 10.61 -18.52 -6.98
C LEU A 117 9.70 -19.59 -7.63
N ASN A 118 10.05 -20.88 -7.55
CA ASN A 118 9.35 -21.99 -8.20
C ASN A 118 9.17 -21.80 -9.72
N LEU A 119 10.14 -21.17 -10.39
CA LEU A 119 10.14 -21.06 -11.84
C LEU A 119 10.50 -22.40 -12.47
N LYS A 120 9.84 -22.74 -13.58
CA LYS A 120 10.16 -23.96 -14.33
C LYS A 120 11.54 -23.81 -14.96
N THR A 121 12.46 -24.70 -14.59
CA THR A 121 13.79 -24.78 -15.18
C THR A 121 13.97 -26.16 -15.84
N THR A 122 14.62 -26.17 -17.00
CA THR A 122 15.11 -27.38 -17.66
C THR A 122 16.62 -27.51 -17.47
N ASP A 123 17.18 -28.71 -17.60
CA ASP A 123 18.62 -28.96 -17.42
C ASP A 123 19.49 -28.12 -18.36
N ASN A 124 18.99 -27.81 -19.56
CA ASN A 124 19.64 -26.91 -20.50
C ASN A 124 19.08 -25.49 -20.35
N LEU A 125 19.68 -24.70 -19.46
CA LEU A 125 19.16 -23.37 -19.11
C LEU A 125 19.03 -22.39 -20.27
N LEU A 126 19.80 -22.58 -21.35
CA LEU A 126 19.67 -21.79 -22.59
C LEU A 126 18.36 -22.08 -23.34
N GLU A 127 17.62 -23.14 -23.01
CA GLU A 127 16.30 -23.41 -23.59
C GLU A 127 15.16 -22.69 -22.85
N ASN A 128 15.40 -22.21 -21.63
CA ASN A 128 14.38 -21.49 -20.85
C ASN A 128 14.35 -20.01 -21.23
N GLU A 129 13.68 -19.71 -22.32
CA GLU A 129 13.59 -18.37 -22.92
C GLU A 129 13.03 -17.30 -21.96
N PHE A 130 12.09 -17.66 -21.09
CA PHE A 130 11.35 -16.68 -20.29
C PHE A 130 11.86 -16.50 -18.85
N LEU A 131 13.03 -17.06 -18.50
CA LEU A 131 13.59 -16.85 -17.16
C LEU A 131 14.09 -15.41 -16.99
N PRO A 132 13.77 -14.74 -15.88
CA PRO A 132 14.27 -13.39 -15.60
C PRO A 132 15.70 -13.45 -15.07
N LEU A 133 16.64 -12.79 -15.72
CA LEU A 133 17.98 -12.54 -15.20
C LEU A 133 17.95 -11.31 -14.30
N ASP A 134 18.36 -11.45 -13.04
CA ASP A 134 18.54 -10.33 -12.11
C ASP A 134 20.02 -9.92 -12.06
N THR A 135 20.33 -8.68 -12.47
CA THR A 135 21.70 -8.16 -12.46
C THR A 135 22.27 -7.94 -11.05
N ILE A 136 21.48 -8.11 -9.98
CA ILE A 136 21.99 -8.08 -8.60
C ILE A 136 23.19 -9.01 -8.38
N TYR A 137 23.24 -10.14 -9.09
CA TYR A 137 24.33 -11.11 -8.99
C TYR A 137 25.48 -10.87 -9.98
N PHE A 138 25.29 -9.99 -10.96
CA PHE A 138 26.17 -9.74 -12.10
C PHE A 138 26.45 -8.24 -12.24
N LYS A 139 26.86 -7.58 -11.14
CA LYS A 139 27.07 -6.12 -11.08
C LYS A 139 28.12 -5.61 -12.07
N ASP A 140 29.08 -6.45 -12.42
CA ASP A 140 30.09 -6.22 -13.45
C ASP A 140 29.51 -6.21 -14.87
N LEU A 141 28.43 -6.94 -15.11
CA LEU A 141 27.75 -7.03 -16.42
C LEU A 141 26.53 -6.12 -16.53
N GLU A 142 26.08 -5.49 -15.43
CA GLU A 142 24.83 -4.72 -15.39
C GLU A 142 24.78 -3.59 -16.43
N GLU A 143 25.81 -2.74 -16.48
CA GLU A 143 25.87 -1.63 -17.44
C GLU A 143 25.99 -2.14 -18.88
N GLU A 144 26.73 -3.23 -19.10
CA GLU A 144 26.86 -3.86 -20.43
C GLU A 144 25.50 -4.35 -20.94
N ILE A 145 24.74 -5.01 -20.06
CA ILE A 145 23.40 -5.52 -20.35
C ILE A 145 22.40 -4.38 -20.54
N LYS A 146 22.40 -3.41 -19.64
CA LYS A 146 21.46 -2.27 -19.66
C LYS A 146 21.62 -1.44 -20.93
N ASN A 147 22.85 -1.24 -21.40
CA ASN A 147 23.14 -0.52 -22.64
C ASN A 147 22.61 -1.22 -23.92
N GLN A 148 22.14 -2.47 -23.84
CA GLN A 148 21.47 -3.15 -24.96
C GLN A 148 20.02 -2.69 -25.18
N PHE A 149 19.45 -1.98 -24.19
CA PHE A 149 18.04 -1.59 -24.17
C PHE A 149 17.89 -0.07 -24.09
N SER A 150 16.96 0.45 -24.87
CA SER A 150 16.51 1.83 -24.75
C SER A 150 15.52 1.99 -23.59
N GLU A 151 15.34 3.21 -23.08
CA GLU A 151 14.38 3.48 -21.99
C GLU A 151 12.94 3.06 -22.33
N ASN A 152 12.57 3.13 -23.61
CA ASN A 152 11.24 2.75 -24.10
C ASN A 152 10.99 1.23 -24.09
N GLU A 153 12.05 0.42 -23.97
CA GLU A 153 11.95 -1.04 -23.85
C GLU A 153 11.78 -1.51 -22.39
N ILE A 154 11.82 -0.58 -21.43
CA ILE A 154 11.61 -0.86 -20.01
C ILE A 154 10.11 -0.85 -19.70
N ASN A 155 9.54 -2.03 -19.54
CA ASN A 155 8.08 -2.22 -19.39
C ASN A 155 7.58 -2.18 -17.94
N GLY A 156 8.42 -1.88 -16.95
CA GLY A 156 7.97 -1.90 -15.56
C GLY A 156 9.03 -1.52 -14.56
N THR A 157 8.60 -1.24 -13.34
CA THR A 157 9.48 -0.96 -12.20
C THR A 157 8.97 -1.68 -10.96
N LEU A 158 9.86 -2.48 -10.36
CA LEU A 158 9.61 -3.14 -9.09
C LEU A 158 10.27 -2.32 -7.97
N ILE A 159 9.50 -1.89 -6.99
CA ILE A 159 10.00 -1.07 -5.89
C ILE A 159 9.83 -1.82 -4.59
N LYS A 160 10.96 -2.12 -3.94
CA LYS A 160 10.97 -2.69 -2.60
C LYS A 160 11.08 -1.58 -1.54
N SER A 161 9.96 -1.22 -0.92
CA SER A 161 9.91 -0.24 0.18
C SER A 161 8.58 -0.32 0.93
N GLU A 162 8.50 0.35 2.07
CA GLU A 162 7.21 0.65 2.68
C GLU A 162 6.38 1.49 1.69
N ASN A 163 5.18 1.01 1.38
CA ASN A 163 4.40 1.50 0.24
C ASN A 163 4.01 2.99 0.36
N TYR A 164 3.67 3.52 1.54
CA TYR A 164 3.39 4.96 1.70
C TYR A 164 4.62 5.81 1.35
N GLN A 165 5.81 5.40 1.82
CA GLN A 165 7.08 6.07 1.51
C GLN A 165 7.44 6.00 0.02
N ALA A 166 7.23 4.82 -0.60
CA ALA A 166 7.47 4.64 -2.04
C ALA A 166 6.56 5.56 -2.85
N LEU A 167 5.24 5.50 -2.60
CA LEU A 167 4.26 6.32 -3.30
C LEU A 167 4.62 7.82 -3.14
N ASN A 168 4.88 8.27 -1.92
CA ASN A 168 5.22 9.69 -1.67
C ASN A 168 6.48 10.13 -2.46
N SER A 169 7.49 9.27 -2.58
CA SER A 169 8.72 9.56 -3.33
C SER A 169 8.47 9.64 -4.85
N LEU A 170 7.45 8.94 -5.34
CA LEU A 170 7.10 8.88 -6.76
C LEU A 170 6.04 9.90 -7.18
N LYS A 171 5.46 10.62 -6.21
CA LYS A 171 4.33 11.51 -6.41
C LYS A 171 4.52 12.52 -7.53
N ASN A 172 5.70 13.12 -7.62
CA ASN A 172 5.98 14.11 -8.66
C ASN A 172 6.19 13.49 -10.05
N ARG A 173 6.70 12.25 -10.11
CA ARG A 173 7.00 11.56 -11.36
C ARG A 173 5.74 11.01 -12.03
N TYR A 174 4.81 10.47 -11.23
CA TYR A 174 3.62 9.78 -11.73
C TYR A 174 2.31 10.50 -11.45
N LYS A 175 2.36 11.81 -11.14
CA LYS A 175 1.15 12.62 -10.97
C LYS A 175 0.29 12.54 -12.23
N GLU A 176 -0.96 12.12 -12.08
CA GLU A 176 -1.96 12.01 -13.16
C GLU A 176 -1.50 11.19 -14.38
N ALA A 177 -0.56 10.27 -14.19
CA ALA A 177 0.06 9.49 -15.28
C ALA A 177 -0.46 8.05 -15.38
N MET A 178 -1.10 7.52 -14.34
CA MET A 178 -1.52 6.12 -14.28
C MET A 178 -2.96 5.95 -14.79
N ASP A 179 -3.15 5.09 -15.78
CA ASP A 179 -4.49 4.77 -16.30
C ASP A 179 -5.19 3.66 -15.53
N CYS A 180 -4.45 2.84 -14.80
CA CYS A 180 -5.00 1.76 -14.00
C CYS A 180 -4.19 1.58 -12.71
N ILE A 181 -4.87 1.47 -11.58
CA ILE A 181 -4.28 1.06 -10.31
C ILE A 181 -5.12 -0.08 -9.75
N TYR A 182 -4.47 -1.18 -9.37
CA TYR A 182 -5.08 -2.30 -8.68
C TYR A 182 -4.35 -2.52 -7.36
N ILE A 183 -5.10 -2.64 -6.26
CA ILE A 183 -4.54 -2.98 -4.94
C ILE A 183 -5.33 -4.08 -4.26
N ASP A 184 -4.61 -4.90 -3.50
CA ASP A 184 -5.12 -6.04 -2.73
C ASP A 184 -4.59 -5.95 -1.28
N PRO A 185 -5.13 -5.02 -0.48
CA PRO A 185 -4.70 -4.79 0.91
C PRO A 185 -5.12 -5.93 1.85
N PRO A 186 -4.57 -5.98 3.09
CA PRO A 186 -5.05 -6.91 4.11
C PRO A 186 -6.53 -6.69 4.44
N PHE A 187 -7.23 -7.78 4.71
CA PHE A 187 -8.69 -7.86 4.81
C PHE A 187 -9.24 -7.72 6.24
N ASN A 188 -8.37 -7.55 7.24
CA ASN A 188 -8.75 -7.45 8.65
C ASN A 188 -9.52 -8.68 9.16
N THR A 189 -9.16 -9.88 8.69
CA THR A 189 -9.85 -11.15 9.00
C THR A 189 -9.46 -11.71 10.37
N GLY A 190 -8.35 -11.25 10.93
CA GLY A 190 -7.80 -11.74 12.20
C GLY A 190 -7.05 -13.07 12.08
N SER A 191 -6.91 -13.62 10.86
CA SER A 191 -6.25 -14.90 10.62
C SER A 191 -5.51 -14.92 9.28
N ASP A 192 -4.36 -14.22 9.21
CA ASP A 192 -3.40 -14.49 8.15
C ASP A 192 -1.93 -14.28 8.57
N PHE A 193 -1.07 -15.18 8.09
CA PHE A 193 0.27 -15.48 8.62
C PHE A 193 1.41 -14.53 8.17
N ALA A 194 1.11 -13.45 7.44
CA ALA A 194 2.13 -12.54 6.91
C ALA A 194 2.01 -11.07 7.38
N TYR A 195 0.90 -10.67 8.03
CA TYR A 195 0.61 -9.28 8.40
C TYR A 195 -0.07 -9.16 9.77
N ILE A 196 -0.06 -7.97 10.36
CA ILE A 196 -0.93 -7.66 11.51
C ILE A 196 -2.35 -7.55 10.95
N ASP A 197 -3.07 -8.66 10.86
CA ASP A 197 -4.41 -8.70 10.27
C ASP A 197 -5.54 -8.50 11.30
N ARG A 198 -5.20 -7.88 12.44
CA ARG A 198 -6.16 -7.46 13.48
C ARG A 198 -5.96 -5.99 13.78
N PHE A 199 -6.35 -5.16 12.84
CA PHE A 199 -6.43 -3.73 13.05
C PHE A 199 -7.77 -3.39 13.71
N GLN A 200 -7.78 -2.41 14.60
CA GLN A 200 -9.02 -1.69 14.84
C GLN A 200 -9.45 -1.03 13.52
N ASP A 201 -10.75 -0.93 13.26
CA ASP A 201 -11.27 -0.34 12.03
C ASP A 201 -10.68 1.05 11.75
N SER A 202 -10.50 1.86 12.80
CA SER A 202 -9.84 3.17 12.74
C SER A 202 -8.40 3.11 12.22
N THR A 203 -7.63 2.08 12.60
CA THR A 203 -6.25 1.85 12.17
C THR A 203 -6.20 1.44 10.71
N TRP A 204 -7.05 0.49 10.32
CA TRP A 204 -7.16 0.09 8.91
C TRP A 204 -7.58 1.26 8.02
N LEU A 205 -8.60 2.02 8.45
CA LEU A 205 -9.11 3.19 7.74
C LEU A 205 -8.01 4.24 7.53
N SER A 206 -7.26 4.57 8.58
CA SER A 206 -6.20 5.58 8.49
C SER A 206 -5.03 5.12 7.62
N LEU A 207 -4.66 3.84 7.72
CA LEU A 207 -3.63 3.22 6.88
C LEU A 207 -4.01 3.28 5.40
N MET A 208 -5.24 2.90 5.08
CA MET A 208 -5.76 2.89 3.71
C MET A 208 -5.97 4.30 3.16
N HIS A 209 -6.57 5.20 3.93
CA HIS A 209 -6.84 6.58 3.53
C HIS A 209 -5.57 7.27 3.00
N ASN A 210 -4.46 7.19 3.76
CA ASN A 210 -3.18 7.81 3.36
C ASN A 210 -2.63 7.28 2.02
N ARG A 211 -2.87 6.01 1.69
CA ARG A 211 -2.41 5.39 0.44
C ARG A 211 -3.35 5.69 -0.72
N LEU A 212 -4.66 5.67 -0.45
CA LEU A 212 -5.69 5.98 -1.43
C LEU A 212 -5.62 7.43 -1.89
N GLU A 213 -5.31 8.39 -1.00
CA GLU A 213 -5.03 9.78 -1.39
C GLU A 213 -3.88 9.88 -2.40
N LEU A 214 -2.79 9.14 -2.18
CA LEU A 214 -1.65 9.12 -3.09
C LEU A 214 -2.02 8.45 -4.42
N ALA A 215 -2.73 7.32 -4.38
CA ALA A 215 -3.22 6.63 -5.56
C ALA A 215 -4.13 7.54 -6.42
N TYR A 216 -5.04 8.30 -5.79
CA TYR A 216 -5.90 9.28 -6.47
C TYR A 216 -5.08 10.34 -7.22
N SER A 217 -3.98 10.79 -6.62
CA SER A 217 -3.09 11.79 -7.23
C SER A 217 -2.29 11.24 -8.42
N PHE A 218 -2.13 9.92 -8.53
CA PHE A 218 -1.40 9.29 -9.64
C PHE A 218 -2.31 8.96 -10.81
N LEU A 219 -3.61 8.76 -10.55
CA LEU A 219 -4.57 8.44 -11.60
C LEU A 219 -4.75 9.59 -12.58
N SER A 220 -4.66 9.26 -13.86
CA SER A 220 -5.04 10.15 -14.96
C SER A 220 -6.53 10.52 -14.86
N SER A 221 -6.95 11.55 -15.59
CA SER A 221 -8.36 11.97 -15.61
C SER A 221 -9.32 10.87 -16.10
N GLN A 222 -8.81 9.91 -16.88
CA GLN A 222 -9.56 8.77 -17.41
C GLN A 222 -9.20 7.44 -16.73
N GLY A 223 -8.34 7.49 -15.70
CA GLY A 223 -7.84 6.30 -15.05
C GLY A 223 -8.93 5.53 -14.28
N SER A 224 -8.67 4.26 -14.00
CA SER A 224 -9.55 3.41 -13.20
C SER A 224 -8.80 2.85 -11.98
N PHE A 225 -9.50 2.81 -10.85
CA PHE A 225 -8.99 2.29 -9.59
C PHE A 225 -9.75 1.03 -9.20
N TYR A 226 -9.02 -0.03 -8.86
CA TYR A 226 -9.55 -1.32 -8.44
C TYR A 226 -9.04 -1.64 -7.04
N LEU A 227 -9.97 -1.89 -6.12
CA LEU A 227 -9.67 -2.27 -4.75
C LEU A 227 -10.31 -3.63 -4.45
N HIS A 228 -9.46 -4.62 -4.22
CA HIS A 228 -9.87 -5.93 -3.78
C HIS A 228 -10.04 -5.94 -2.26
N LEU A 229 -11.20 -6.37 -1.77
CA LEU A 229 -11.51 -6.52 -0.35
C LEU A 229 -12.27 -7.83 -0.14
N ASP A 230 -12.42 -8.27 1.11
CA ASP A 230 -13.41 -9.26 1.48
C ASP A 230 -14.65 -8.59 2.10
N ASN A 231 -15.61 -9.40 2.55
CA ASN A 231 -16.79 -8.93 3.25
C ASN A 231 -16.51 -8.13 4.55
N ASN A 232 -15.37 -8.37 5.22
CA ASN A 232 -15.03 -7.68 6.47
C ASN A 232 -14.56 -6.24 6.21
N ALA A 233 -13.81 -6.00 5.14
CA ALA A 233 -13.25 -4.68 4.85
C ALA A 233 -14.06 -3.89 3.80
N ASN A 234 -14.95 -4.53 3.03
CA ASN A 234 -15.67 -3.90 1.92
C ASN A 234 -16.40 -2.61 2.31
N TYR A 235 -17.19 -2.65 3.40
CA TYR A 235 -18.00 -1.50 3.81
C TYR A 235 -17.12 -0.30 4.24
N LEU A 236 -15.99 -0.55 4.91
CA LEU A 236 -15.02 0.47 5.29
C LEU A 236 -14.30 1.04 4.05
N GLY A 237 -13.83 0.17 3.17
CA GLY A 237 -13.19 0.55 1.92
C GLY A 237 -14.10 1.39 1.03
N ARG A 238 -15.40 1.04 0.97
CA ARG A 238 -16.39 1.80 0.21
C ARG A 238 -16.57 3.22 0.74
N ILE A 239 -16.59 3.40 2.06
CA ILE A 239 -16.69 4.73 2.67
C ILE A 239 -15.47 5.58 2.29
N LEU A 240 -14.26 5.03 2.42
CA LEU A 240 -13.02 5.72 2.04
C LEU A 240 -12.99 6.11 0.57
N LEU A 241 -13.41 5.20 -0.32
CA LEU A 241 -13.42 5.46 -1.76
C LEU A 241 -14.41 6.56 -2.12
N ASN A 242 -15.60 6.56 -1.52
CA ASN A 242 -16.58 7.62 -1.75
C ASN A 242 -16.06 8.98 -1.26
N ASP A 243 -15.30 9.02 -0.16
CA ASP A 243 -14.71 10.25 0.39
C ASP A 243 -13.59 10.80 -0.50
N ILE A 244 -12.64 9.95 -0.89
CA ILE A 244 -11.42 10.37 -1.62
C ILE A 244 -11.69 10.63 -3.10
N PHE A 245 -12.51 9.79 -3.73
CA PHE A 245 -12.72 9.83 -5.18
C PHE A 245 -14.08 10.41 -5.55
N GLY A 246 -15.00 10.59 -4.61
CA GLY A 246 -16.38 11.01 -4.87
C GLY A 246 -17.31 9.84 -5.16
N LYS A 247 -18.51 9.87 -4.57
CA LYS A 247 -19.54 8.83 -4.71
C LYS A 247 -20.01 8.67 -6.17
N GLU A 248 -20.01 9.76 -6.94
CA GLU A 248 -20.40 9.82 -8.35
C GLU A 248 -19.45 9.08 -9.30
N ASN A 249 -18.21 8.87 -8.86
CA ASN A 249 -17.18 8.17 -9.63
C ASN A 249 -17.15 6.67 -9.33
N PHE A 250 -17.95 6.20 -8.38
CA PHE A 250 -18.19 4.77 -8.21
C PHE A 250 -18.92 4.20 -9.44
N ARG A 251 -18.36 3.15 -10.04
CA ARG A 251 -18.98 2.49 -11.19
C ARG A 251 -19.61 1.18 -10.85
N ASN A 252 -18.87 0.27 -10.23
CA ASN A 252 -19.42 -1.04 -9.95
C ASN A 252 -18.67 -1.78 -8.84
N GLU A 253 -19.33 -2.80 -8.33
CA GLU A 253 -18.73 -3.81 -7.48
C GLU A 253 -18.71 -5.13 -8.27
N ILE A 254 -17.50 -5.62 -8.48
CA ILE A 254 -17.20 -6.90 -9.08
C ILE A 254 -17.12 -7.87 -7.93
N ILE A 255 -17.84 -8.99 -7.98
CA ILE A 255 -17.56 -10.02 -6.99
C ILE A 255 -17.25 -11.36 -7.67
N TRP A 256 -16.25 -12.02 -7.10
CA TRP A 256 -15.65 -13.22 -7.63
C TRP A 256 -16.29 -14.47 -6.98
N CYS A 257 -16.92 -15.30 -7.82
CA CYS A 257 -17.64 -16.48 -7.36
C CYS A 257 -17.06 -17.79 -7.89
N TYR A 258 -16.85 -18.75 -6.98
CA TYR A 258 -16.51 -20.13 -7.32
C TYR A 258 -17.77 -20.99 -7.31
N ALA A 259 -18.14 -21.55 -8.47
CA ALA A 259 -19.23 -22.51 -8.56
C ALA A 259 -18.78 -23.87 -8.01
N GLY A 260 -18.89 -24.06 -6.69
CA GLY A 260 -18.75 -25.36 -6.04
C GLY A 260 -20.06 -26.13 -6.14
N GLY A 261 -20.08 -27.26 -6.85
CA GLY A 261 -21.25 -28.14 -6.90
C GLY A 261 -21.53 -28.73 -5.51
N GLY A 262 -22.73 -28.49 -4.97
CA GLY A 262 -23.27 -29.22 -3.80
C GLY A 262 -23.34 -28.47 -2.47
N ILE A 263 -23.87 -27.23 -2.44
CA ILE A 263 -24.11 -26.53 -1.17
C ILE A 263 -25.46 -26.99 -0.55
N PRO A 264 -25.51 -27.41 0.73
CA PRO A 264 -26.75 -27.80 1.41
C PRO A 264 -27.72 -26.63 1.64
N LYS A 265 -29.03 -26.88 1.46
CA LYS A 265 -30.16 -25.90 1.44
C LYS A 265 -30.37 -25.05 2.71
N LYS A 266 -29.52 -25.13 3.74
CA LYS A 266 -29.71 -24.45 5.04
C LYS A 266 -28.91 -23.16 5.20
N ASN A 267 -27.99 -22.84 4.30
CA ASN A 267 -27.21 -21.61 4.34
C ASN A 267 -27.49 -20.77 3.08
N TYR A 268 -27.45 -19.45 3.21
CA TYR A 268 -27.44 -18.54 2.05
C TYR A 268 -26.24 -18.89 1.16
N GLN A 269 -26.44 -18.87 -0.16
CA GLN A 269 -25.34 -19.00 -1.10
C GLN A 269 -24.38 -17.83 -0.90
N THR A 270 -23.17 -18.10 -0.44
CA THR A 270 -22.07 -17.13 -0.38
C THR A 270 -21.35 -16.98 -1.73
N ASN A 271 -21.79 -17.68 -2.79
CA ASN A 271 -21.02 -17.89 -4.04
C ASN A 271 -21.76 -17.39 -5.31
N THR A 272 -22.54 -16.31 -5.27
CA THR A 272 -23.32 -15.84 -6.44
C THR A 272 -23.07 -14.39 -6.79
N ILE A 273 -22.23 -14.08 -7.81
CA ILE A 273 -22.05 -12.71 -8.29
C ILE A 273 -21.77 -12.66 -9.81
N PRO A 274 -22.46 -11.77 -10.58
CA PRO A 274 -22.24 -11.55 -12.01
C PRO A 274 -21.15 -10.50 -12.33
N CYS A 275 -20.41 -10.75 -13.43
CA CYS A 275 -19.47 -9.82 -14.07
C CYS A 275 -20.07 -9.21 -15.36
N CYS A 276 -19.86 -7.91 -15.63
CA CYS A 276 -19.16 -7.40 -16.83
C CYS A 276 -18.99 -5.86 -16.85
N CYS A 277 -17.96 -5.39 -17.57
CA CYS A 277 -17.39 -4.04 -17.65
C CYS A 277 -18.17 -3.02 -18.53
N ILE A 278 -17.83 -1.71 -18.42
CA ILE A 278 -17.32 -0.81 -19.49
C ILE A 278 -16.90 0.59 -18.94
N GLN A 279 -15.91 1.19 -19.64
CA GLN A 279 -15.08 2.42 -19.56
C GLN A 279 -15.63 3.81 -19.09
N GLY A 280 -14.73 4.64 -18.50
CA GLY A 280 -14.65 6.12 -18.60
C GLY A 280 -14.82 7.00 -17.33
N LEU A 281 -13.78 7.81 -16.97
CA LEU A 281 -13.63 8.91 -15.96
C LEU A 281 -13.33 8.60 -14.47
N LYS A 282 -12.06 8.60 -14.01
CA LYS A 282 -11.63 8.36 -12.60
C LYS A 282 -12.51 7.35 -11.86
N ASN A 283 -12.76 6.22 -12.50
CA ASN A 283 -13.75 5.25 -12.09
C ASN A 283 -13.24 4.36 -10.97
N ILE A 284 -14.11 4.03 -10.02
CA ILE A 284 -13.79 3.08 -8.96
C ILE A 284 -14.56 1.77 -9.17
N PHE A 285 -13.83 0.68 -9.00
CA PHE A 285 -14.35 -0.67 -8.94
C PHE A 285 -13.93 -1.36 -7.64
N LEU A 286 -14.88 -2.01 -6.97
CA LEU A 286 -14.61 -2.87 -5.82
C LEU A 286 -14.57 -4.33 -6.27
N MET A 287 -13.66 -5.14 -5.73
CA MET A 287 -13.57 -6.58 -5.99
C MET A 287 -13.76 -7.36 -4.69
N ASP A 288 -14.69 -8.31 -4.63
CA ASP A 288 -14.88 -9.19 -3.45
C ASP A 288 -14.51 -10.66 -3.76
N GLN A 289 -14.00 -11.40 -2.76
CA GLN A 289 -13.63 -12.83 -2.86
C GLN A 289 -14.07 -13.62 -1.63
N CYS A 290 -14.66 -14.81 -1.84
CA CYS A 290 -14.82 -15.85 -0.81
C CYS A 290 -13.70 -16.90 -0.92
N ASP A 291 -13.08 -17.23 0.22
CA ASP A 291 -11.82 -17.97 0.39
C ASP A 291 -11.61 -19.23 -0.47
N HIS A 292 -10.51 -19.24 -1.21
CA HIS A 292 -9.39 -20.18 -1.07
C HIS A 292 -8.43 -20.01 -2.27
N ILE A 293 -7.12 -20.02 -1.96
CA ILE A 293 -5.94 -19.87 -2.83
C ILE A 293 -5.45 -18.42 -2.98
N ARG A 294 -4.43 -18.05 -2.19
CA ARG A 294 -3.48 -17.00 -2.56
C ARG A 294 -2.05 -17.45 -2.31
N LYS A 295 -1.27 -17.52 -3.38
CA LYS A 295 0.20 -17.56 -3.31
C LYS A 295 0.70 -16.12 -3.23
N GLN A 296 1.62 -15.92 -2.31
CA GLN A 296 2.20 -14.67 -1.82
C GLN A 296 2.86 -13.81 -2.92
N VAL A 297 2.61 -12.50 -2.84
CA VAL A 297 3.63 -11.44 -2.99
C VAL A 297 3.35 -10.38 -1.93
N GLN A 298 4.37 -9.98 -1.17
CA GLN A 298 4.24 -9.12 0.01
C GLN A 298 3.76 -7.68 -0.34
N ALA A 299 2.57 -7.28 0.09
CA ALA A 299 1.96 -5.97 -0.21
C ALA A 299 2.42 -4.80 0.69
N GLU A 300 3.13 -5.05 1.80
CA GLU A 300 3.74 -3.97 2.61
C GLU A 300 5.10 -3.50 2.06
N GLU A 301 5.80 -4.36 1.31
CA GLU A 301 7.17 -4.08 0.85
C GLU A 301 7.31 -3.92 -0.65
N VAL A 302 6.30 -4.23 -1.48
CA VAL A 302 6.49 -4.29 -2.93
C VAL A 302 5.39 -3.52 -3.66
N MET A 303 5.78 -2.42 -4.30
CA MET A 303 4.96 -1.76 -5.31
C MET A 303 5.37 -2.29 -6.69
N VAL A 304 4.45 -2.97 -7.36
CA VAL A 304 4.61 -3.32 -8.79
C VAL A 304 3.91 -2.24 -9.60
N ALA A 305 4.66 -1.30 -10.17
CA ALA A 305 4.13 -0.44 -11.22
C ALA A 305 4.27 -1.18 -12.55
N CYS A 306 3.20 -1.85 -12.99
CA CYS A 306 3.08 -2.27 -14.38
C CYS A 306 2.76 -1.02 -15.21
N MET A 307 3.71 -0.57 -16.03
CA MET A 307 3.49 0.48 -17.02
C MET A 307 3.10 -0.22 -18.33
N THR A 308 1.92 0.07 -18.85
CA THR A 308 1.57 -0.19 -20.25
C THR A 308 1.48 1.13 -20.98
#